data_AF-A0A1A8PFU6-F1
#
_entry.id   AF-A0A1A8PFU6-F1
#
_cell.length_a   1.000
_cell.length_b   1.000
_cell.length_c   1.000
_cell.angle_alpha   90.00
_cell.angle_beta   90.00
_cell.angle_gamma   90.00
#
_symmetry.space_group_name_H-M   'P 1'
#
loop_
_entity.id
_entity.type
_entity.pdbx_description
1 polymer ?
#
loop_
_entity_poly.entity_id
_entity_poly.type
_entity_poly.pdbx_seq_one_letter_code
_entity_poly.pdbx_strand_id
1 'polypeptide(L)' 'MVEPVGFIEAWKAQFPESEPPKMELRSVVGIEQELEKCK' A
#
# COMPACT_ATOMS: atom_id res chain seq x y z
N MET A 1 -7.88 2.13 -10.95
CA MET A 1 -6.90 3.02 -10.29
C MET A 1 -5.56 2.78 -10.97
N VAL A 2 -4.82 3.85 -11.28
CA VAL A 2 -3.42 3.79 -11.73
C VAL A 2 -2.58 3.26 -10.56
N GLU A 3 -1.46 2.58 -10.82
CA GLU A 3 -0.57 2.13 -9.74
C GLU A 3 -0.17 3.31 -8.84
N PRO A 4 -0.07 3.12 -7.52
CA PRO A 4 0.22 4.19 -6.59
C PRO A 4 1.73 4.48 -6.59
N VAL A 5 2.24 4.99 -7.71
CA VAL A 5 3.67 5.25 -7.94
C VAL A 5 4.27 6.08 -6.80
N GLY A 6 3.56 7.11 -6.32
CA GLY A 6 4.01 7.91 -5.19
C GLY A 6 4.13 7.13 -3.86
N PHE A 7 3.30 6.12 -3.62
CA PHE A 7 3.46 5.23 -2.46
C PHE A 7 4.70 4.35 -2.61
N ILE A 8 4.93 3.78 -3.79
CA ILE A 8 6.07 2.90 -4.05
C ILE A 8 7.39 3.66 -3.87
N GLU A 9 7.48 4.89 -4.40
CA GLU A 9 8.65 5.75 -4.24
C GLU A 9 8.89 6.11 -2.77
N ALA A 10 7.84 6.54 -2.06
CA ALA A 10 7.93 6.87 -0.63
C ALA A 10 8.32 5.65 0.22
N TRP A 11 7.81 4.46 -0.12
CA TRP A 11 8.16 3.21 0.55
C TRP A 11 9.64 2.89 0.37
N LYS A 12 10.14 2.88 -0.88
CA LYS A 12 11.55 2.58 -1.17
C LYS A 12 12.52 3.61 -0.59
N ALA A 13 12.09 4.88 -0.45
CA ALA A 13 12.89 5.90 0.22
C ALA A 13 13.07 5.63 1.72
N GLN A 14 12.05 5.08 2.39
CA GLN A 14 12.08 4.78 3.82
C GLN A 14 12.59 3.37 4.13
N PHE A 15 12.31 2.41 3.26
CA PHE A 15 12.65 0.99 3.41
C PHE A 15 13.35 0.46 2.15
N PRO A 16 14.62 0.85 1.90
CA PRO A 16 15.30 0.55 0.63
C PRO A 16 15.47 -0.95 0.32
N GLU A 17 15.51 -1.77 1.36
CA GLU A 17 15.70 -3.23 1.26
C GLU A 17 14.39 -4.02 1.26
N SER A 18 13.23 -3.34 1.38
CA SER A 18 11.92 -3.97 1.49
C SER A 18 11.06 -3.64 0.26
N GLU A 19 10.45 -4.67 -0.32
CA GLU A 19 9.47 -4.47 -1.38
C GLU A 19 8.16 -3.91 -0.81
N PRO A 20 7.50 -2.95 -1.50
CA PRO A 20 6.21 -2.42 -1.07
C PRO A 20 5.13 -3.51 -0.99
N PRO A 21 4.23 -3.44 0.00
CA PRO A 21 3.15 -4.40 0.12
C PRO A 21 2.17 -4.27 -1.05
N LYS A 22 1.66 -5.42 -1.52
CA LYS A 22 0.56 -5.48 -2.48
C LYS A 22 -0.77 -5.45 -1.72
N MET A 23 -1.63 -4.49 -2.05
CA MET A 23 -2.92 -4.29 -1.39
C MET A 23 -4.06 -4.25 -2.42
N GLU A 24 -5.23 -4.76 -2.05
CA GLU A 24 -6.43 -4.77 -2.90
C GLU A 24 -7.37 -3.61 -2.56
N LEU A 25 -6.97 -2.39 -2.93
CA LEU A 25 -7.67 -1.14 -2.61
C LEU A 25 -8.72 -0.75 -3.65
N ARG A 26 -9.51 -1.72 -4.13
CA ARG A 26 -10.49 -1.51 -5.23
C ARG A 26 -11.84 -0.96 -4.75
N SER A 27 -12.09 -0.97 -3.44
CA SER A 27 -13.34 -0.50 -2.84
C SER A 27 -13.09 0.06 -1.44
N VAL A 28 -14.03 0.84 -0.92
CA VAL A 28 -13.97 1.36 0.46
C VAL A 28 -13.87 0.23 1.49
N VAL A 29 -14.68 -0.82 1.33
CA VAL A 29 -14.63 -2.00 2.19
C VAL A 29 -13.27 -2.70 2.11
N GLY A 30 -12.66 -2.80 0.92
CA GLY A 30 -11.32 -3.38 0.77
C GLY A 30 -10.24 -2.56 1.48
N ILE A 31 -10.36 -1.22 1.45
CA ILE A 31 -9.46 -0.32 2.19
C ILE A 31 -9.63 -0.52 3.70
N GLU A 32 -10.86 -0.53 4.21
CA GLU A 32 -11.15 -0.72 5.65
C GLU A 32 -10.61 -2.07 6.17
N GLN A 33 -10.76 -3.14 5.39
CA GLN A 33 -10.22 -4.46 5.73
C GLN A 33 -8.70 -4.47 5.75
N GLU A 34 -8.04 -3.80 4.81
CA GLU A 34 -6.58 -3.71 4.80
C GLU A 34 -6.06 -2.88 5.99
N LEU A 35 -6.75 -1.80 6.35
CA LEU A 35 -6.44 -0.99 7.53
C LEU A 35 -6.54 -1.80 8.83
N GLU A 36 -7.53 -2.68 8.96
CA GLU A 36 -7.68 -3.53 10.14
C GLU A 36 -6.49 -4.49 10.32
N LYS A 37 -5.88 -4.98 9.23
CA LYS A 37 -4.69 -5.84 9.30
C LYS A 37 -3.43 -5.11 9.78
N CYS A 38 -3.40 -3.78 9.65
CA CYS A 38 -2.26 -2.95 10.02
C CYS A 38 -2.31 -2.46 11.48
N LYS A 39 -3.43 -2.64 12.18
CA LYS A 39 -3.52 -2.36 13.62
C LYS A 39 -2.77 -3.41 14.44
#